data_AF-A0A2S8A7L5-F1
#
_entry.id   AF-A0A2S8A7L5-F1
#
_cell.length_a   1.000
_cell.length_b   1.000
_cell.length_c   1.000
_cell.angle_alpha   90.00
_cell.angle_beta   90.00
_cell.angle_gamma   90.00
#
_symmetry.space_group_name_H-M   'P 1'
#
loop_
_entity.id
_entity.type
_entity.pdbx_description
1 polymer ?
#
loop_
_entity_poly.entity_id
_entity_poly.type
_entity_poly.pdbx_seq_one_letter_code
_entity_poly.pdbx_strand_id
1 'polypeptide(L)'
;MNIQDYLKSLNSHFKRDISTELTFRGDLQRLLESLVPQVKVTNEPRRIGCGAPDYVITHRDIPVGYIEAKDIDTDLKAKQYREQFDRYRNALDNLIITDYLTFVLYKEGEFVTSVQIGKVQNKKIITSF
;
A
#
# COMPACT_ATOMS: atom_id res chain seq x y z
N MET A 1 -10.98 4.34 -11.54
CA MET A 1 -9.61 4.84 -11.71
C MET A 1 -8.75 3.72 -12.26
N ASN A 2 -7.96 3.96 -13.30
CA ASN A 2 -6.98 2.97 -13.80
C ASN A 2 -5.57 3.24 -13.23
N ILE A 3 -4.60 2.38 -13.54
CA ILE A 3 -3.22 2.50 -13.03
C ILE A 3 -2.53 3.77 -13.55
N GLN A 4 -2.79 4.19 -14.79
CA GLN A 4 -2.19 5.42 -15.34
C GLN A 4 -2.71 6.67 -14.63
N ASP A 5 -4.02 6.73 -14.37
CA ASP A 5 -4.66 7.80 -13.61
C ASP A 5 -4.10 7.86 -12.19
N TYR A 6 -3.93 6.69 -11.55
CA TYR A 6 -3.34 6.56 -10.23
C TYR A 6 -1.93 7.16 -10.17
N LEU A 7 -1.03 6.72 -11.06
CA LEU A 7 0.35 7.22 -11.10
C LEU A 7 0.40 8.72 -11.41
N LYS A 8 -0.54 9.22 -12.23
CA LYS A 8 -0.66 10.66 -12.50
C LYS A 8 -1.06 11.45 -11.25
N SER A 9 -2.03 10.95 -10.48
CA SER A 9 -2.44 11.56 -9.20
C SER A 9 -1.29 11.55 -8.20
N LEU A 10 -0.62 10.40 -8.01
CA LEU A 10 0.56 10.31 -7.15
C LEU A 10 1.64 11.32 -7.54
N ASN A 11 1.97 11.41 -8.84
CA ASN A 11 3.00 12.33 -9.34
C ASN A 11 2.62 13.80 -9.14
N SER A 12 1.33 14.12 -9.22
CA SER A 12 0.80 15.46 -8.94
C SER A 12 0.98 15.83 -7.48
N HIS A 13 0.68 14.90 -6.56
CA HIS A 13 0.89 15.09 -5.13
C HIS A 13 2.39 15.16 -4.78
N PHE A 14 3.18 14.20 -5.26
CA PHE A 14 4.63 14.09 -5.00
C PHE A 14 5.41 15.36 -5.37
N LYS A 15 5.04 16.04 -6.47
CA LYS A 15 5.70 17.29 -6.90
C LYS A 15 5.44 18.49 -5.99
N ARG A 16 4.43 18.44 -5.12
CA ARG A 16 4.02 19.60 -4.30
C ARG A 16 4.87 19.77 -3.04
N ASP A 17 5.77 18.83 -2.74
CA ASP A 17 6.75 18.84 -1.62
C ASP A 17 6.17 19.14 -0.22
N ILE A 18 4.85 19.05 -0.08
CA ILE A 18 4.08 19.19 1.17
C ILE A 18 3.26 17.92 1.49
N SER A 19 3.44 16.87 0.68
CA SER A 19 2.67 15.63 0.78
C SER A 19 3.29 14.70 1.81
N THR A 20 2.52 14.36 2.84
CA THR A 20 2.84 13.25 3.76
C THR A 20 2.23 11.95 3.23
N GLU A 21 2.62 10.81 3.79
CA GLU A 21 2.06 9.48 3.50
C GLU A 21 0.52 9.47 3.38
N LEU A 22 -0.16 10.20 4.28
CA LEU A 22 -1.63 10.31 4.32
C LEU A 22 -2.23 10.84 3.00
N THR A 23 -1.49 11.68 2.27
CA THR A 23 -1.93 12.28 1.00
C THR A 23 -2.27 11.23 -0.05
N PHE A 24 -1.45 10.18 -0.12
CA PHE A 24 -1.57 9.15 -1.15
C PHE A 24 -2.63 8.10 -0.81
N ARG A 25 -3.14 8.12 0.44
CA ARG A 25 -3.97 7.03 0.92
C ARG A 25 -5.29 6.90 0.18
N GLY A 26 -5.92 8.05 -0.09
CA GLY A 26 -7.17 8.13 -0.83
C GLY A 26 -7.03 7.69 -2.29
N ASP A 27 -5.87 7.93 -2.91
CA ASP A 27 -5.62 7.44 -4.27
C ASP A 27 -5.49 5.92 -4.30
N LEU A 28 -4.73 5.33 -3.37
CA LEU A 28 -4.60 3.87 -3.30
C LEU A 28 -5.96 3.20 -3.03
N GLN A 29 -6.77 3.75 -2.12
CA GLN A 29 -8.12 3.24 -1.85
C GLN A 29 -8.97 3.24 -3.14
N ARG A 30 -9.03 4.37 -3.85
CA ARG A 30 -9.78 4.48 -5.10
C ARG A 30 -9.28 3.52 -6.17
N LEU A 31 -7.97 3.24 -6.22
CA LEU A 31 -7.40 2.30 -7.19
C LEU A 31 -7.92 0.89 -6.90
N LEU A 32 -7.77 0.45 -5.65
CA LEU A 32 -8.13 -0.91 -5.25
C LEU A 32 -9.62 -1.18 -5.41
N GLU A 33 -10.48 -0.24 -5.00
CA GLU A 33 -11.94 -0.35 -5.19
C GLU A 33 -12.33 -0.29 -6.68
N SER A 34 -11.51 0.34 -7.54
CA SER A 34 -11.74 0.31 -8.99
C SER A 34 -11.29 -1.02 -9.62
N LEU A 35 -10.18 -1.60 -9.16
CA LEU A 35 -9.63 -2.86 -9.67
C LEU A 35 -10.46 -4.07 -9.22
N VAL A 36 -11.01 -4.00 -8.02
CA VAL A 36 -11.74 -5.09 -7.38
C VAL A 36 -13.05 -4.54 -6.78
N PRO A 37 -14.09 -4.27 -7.61
CA PRO A 37 -15.32 -3.59 -7.17
C PRO A 37 -16.10 -4.30 -6.05
N GLN A 38 -15.83 -5.59 -5.84
CA GLN A 38 -16.47 -6.42 -4.84
C GLN A 38 -15.88 -6.29 -3.44
N VAL A 39 -14.76 -5.59 -3.27
CA VAL A 39 -14.18 -5.32 -1.94
C VAL A 39 -14.42 -3.88 -1.52
N LYS A 40 -14.44 -3.65 -0.22
CA LYS A 40 -14.40 -2.33 0.39
C LYS A 40 -13.02 -2.14 1.00
N VAL A 41 -12.41 -0.99 0.75
CA VAL A 41 -11.11 -0.65 1.31
C VAL A 41 -11.31 0.45 2.34
N THR A 42 -10.95 0.17 3.59
CA THR A 42 -11.04 1.14 4.68
C THR A 42 -9.63 1.56 5.08
N ASN A 43 -9.30 2.84 4.92
CA ASN A 43 -8.09 3.43 5.47
C ASN A 43 -8.29 3.75 6.97
N GLU A 44 -7.19 3.73 7.73
CA GLU A 44 -7.21 3.99 9.18
C GLU A 44 -8.23 3.14 9.95
N PRO A 45 -8.20 1.80 9.79
CA PRO A 45 -9.10 0.93 10.52
C PRO A 45 -8.87 1.04 12.03
N ARG A 46 -9.88 0.63 12.80
CA ARG A 46 -9.71 0.45 14.24
C ARG A 46 -8.55 -0.50 14.52
N ARG A 47 -7.75 -0.15 15.53
CA ARG A 47 -6.60 -0.94 15.99
C ARG A 47 -7.03 -2.36 16.35
N ILE A 48 -6.26 -3.34 15.88
CA ILE A 48 -6.40 -4.76 16.16
C ILE A 48 -5.25 -5.22 17.06
N GLY A 49 -5.29 -6.47 17.54
CA GLY A 49 -4.34 -6.98 18.55
C GLY A 49 -2.86 -6.83 18.17
N CYS A 50 -2.53 -6.97 16.88
CA CYS A 50 -1.15 -6.86 16.40
C CYS A 50 -0.70 -5.43 16.07
N GLY A 51 -1.62 -4.44 16.09
CA GLY A 51 -1.37 -3.06 15.70
C GLY A 51 -2.51 -2.46 14.88
N ALA A 52 -2.22 -1.40 14.12
CA ALA A 52 -3.17 -0.79 13.18
C ALA A 52 -2.51 -0.77 11.82
N PRO A 53 -2.74 -1.78 10.95
CA PRO A 53 -2.38 -1.68 9.55
C PRO A 53 -3.07 -0.46 8.92
N ASP A 54 -2.43 0.16 7.95
CA ASP A 54 -2.98 1.37 7.31
C ASP A 54 -4.32 1.13 6.61
N TYR A 55 -4.53 -0.09 6.10
CA TYR A 55 -5.77 -0.49 5.46
C TYR A 55 -6.25 -1.87 5.88
N VAL A 56 -7.57 -2.02 5.89
CA VAL A 56 -8.25 -3.32 5.84
C VAL A 56 -9.06 -3.41 4.55
N ILE A 57 -8.96 -4.55 3.89
CA ILE A 57 -9.78 -4.92 2.74
C ILE A 57 -10.84 -5.89 3.24
N THR A 58 -12.11 -5.57 3.00
CA THR A 58 -13.22 -6.46 3.36
C THR A 58 -14.02 -6.89 2.14
N HIS A 59 -14.49 -8.13 2.16
CA HIS A 59 -15.49 -8.63 1.21
C HIS A 59 -16.71 -9.07 2.01
N ARG A 60 -17.88 -8.46 1.76
CA ARG A 60 -19.11 -8.69 2.55
C ARG A 60 -18.85 -8.55 4.06
N ASP A 61 -18.15 -7.48 4.44
CA ASP A 61 -17.76 -7.13 5.83
C ASP A 61 -16.79 -8.10 6.51
N ILE A 62 -16.31 -9.14 5.82
CA ILE A 62 -15.28 -10.05 6.31
C ILE A 62 -13.91 -9.52 5.89
N PRO A 63 -12.95 -9.32 6.81
CA PRO A 63 -11.56 -8.99 6.45
C PRO A 63 -10.95 -10.09 5.59
N VAL A 64 -10.47 -9.73 4.40
CA VAL A 64 -9.81 -10.65 3.46
C VAL A 64 -8.34 -10.30 3.22
N GLY A 65 -7.88 -9.15 3.69
CA GLY A 65 -6.49 -8.74 3.62
C GLY A 65 -6.24 -7.38 4.23
N TYR A 66 -4.96 -7.07 4.39
CA TYR A 66 -4.48 -5.82 5.01
C TYR A 66 -3.38 -5.21 4.14
N ILE A 67 -3.21 -3.90 4.27
CA ILE A 67 -2.12 -3.19 3.60
C ILE A 67 -1.41 -2.30 4.62
N GLU A 68 -0.09 -2.37 4.63
CA GLU A 68 0.78 -1.43 5.32
C GLU A 68 1.52 -0.59 4.27
N ALA A 69 1.40 0.73 4.36
CA ALA A 69 2.00 1.67 3.43
C ALA A 69 3.18 2.41 4.09
N LYS A 70 4.08 2.91 3.24
CA LYS A 70 5.18 3.81 3.60
C LYS A 70 5.26 4.94 2.58
N ASP A 71 6.03 5.96 2.91
CA ASP A 71 6.27 7.07 1.97
C ASP A 71 6.84 6.57 0.64
N ILE A 72 6.47 7.26 -0.44
CA ILE A 72 6.96 6.99 -1.79
C ILE A 72 8.50 7.00 -1.79
N ASP A 73 9.10 6.04 -2.50
CA ASP A 73 10.57 5.90 -2.63
C ASP A 73 11.28 5.44 -1.35
N THR A 74 10.53 4.90 -0.38
CA THR A 74 11.09 4.29 0.81
C THR A 74 11.62 2.88 0.51
N ASP A 75 12.81 2.56 1.03
CA ASP A 75 13.31 1.18 1.03
C ASP A 75 12.48 0.30 1.98
N LEU A 76 11.58 -0.51 1.41
CA LEU A 76 10.76 -1.48 2.14
C LEU A 76 11.57 -2.60 2.83
N LYS A 77 12.90 -2.67 2.61
CA LYS A 77 13.81 -3.59 3.32
C LYS A 77 14.62 -2.90 4.41
N ALA A 78 14.39 -1.60 4.65
CA ALA A 78 15.13 -0.85 5.66
C ALA A 78 14.93 -1.45 7.06
N LYS A 79 16.03 -1.50 7.82
CA LYS A 79 16.06 -2.14 9.16
C LYS A 79 15.02 -1.56 10.12
N GLN A 80 14.70 -0.26 10.00
CA GLN A 80 13.71 0.39 10.87
C GLN A 80 12.30 -0.21 10.76
N TYR A 81 11.96 -0.85 9.64
CA TYR A 81 10.62 -1.43 9.44
C TYR A 81 10.55 -2.91 9.79
N ARG A 82 11.70 -3.57 9.99
CA ARG A 82 11.77 -5.02 10.16
C ARG A 82 10.90 -5.52 11.30
N GLU A 83 10.99 -4.90 12.48
CA GLU A 83 10.20 -5.32 13.64
C GLU A 83 8.69 -5.17 13.39
N GLN A 84 8.28 -4.06 12.78
CA GLN A 84 6.87 -3.82 12.43
C GLN A 84 6.36 -4.84 11.40
N PHE A 85 7.13 -5.05 10.33
CA PHE A 85 6.76 -5.96 9.25
C PHE A 85 6.76 -7.41 9.71
N ASP A 86 7.72 -7.84 10.53
CA ASP A 86 7.75 -9.19 11.10
C ASP A 86 6.52 -9.41 12.00
N ARG A 87 6.16 -8.43 12.85
CA ARG A 87 4.95 -8.51 13.67
C ARG A 87 3.68 -8.64 12.83
N TYR A 88 3.56 -7.89 11.74
CA TYR A 88 2.38 -7.95 10.85
C TYR A 88 2.34 -9.22 10.01
N ARG A 89 3.46 -9.66 9.44
CA ARG A 89 3.54 -10.92 8.69
C ARG A 89 3.15 -12.13 9.54
N ASN A 90 3.54 -12.14 10.81
CA ASN A 90 3.21 -13.23 11.73
C ASN A 90 1.75 -13.21 12.21
N ALA A 91 1.06 -12.07 12.13
CA ALA A 91 -0.28 -11.89 12.68
C ALA A 91 -1.39 -11.80 11.61
N LEU A 92 -1.04 -11.53 10.36
CA LEU A 92 -1.98 -11.26 9.27
C LEU A 92 -1.75 -12.24 8.12
N ASP A 93 -2.74 -13.10 7.87
CA ASP A 93 -2.65 -14.17 6.86
C ASP A 93 -2.52 -13.64 5.42
N ASN A 94 -2.96 -12.42 5.15
CA ASN A 94 -2.90 -11.80 3.82
C ASN A 94 -2.53 -10.32 3.95
N LEU A 95 -1.27 -9.99 3.63
CA LEU A 95 -0.67 -8.69 3.86
C LEU A 95 0.02 -8.19 2.60
N ILE A 96 -0.26 -6.94 2.23
CA ILE A 96 0.51 -6.20 1.23
C ILE A 96 1.35 -5.14 1.95
N ILE A 97 2.63 -5.04 1.60
CA ILE A 97 3.50 -3.93 2.01
C ILE A 97 3.81 -3.10 0.77
N THR A 98 3.69 -1.77 0.86
CA THR A 98 3.87 -0.89 -0.29
C THR A 98 4.45 0.48 0.04
N ASP A 99 5.17 1.07 -0.91
CA ASP A 99 5.54 2.49 -0.97
C ASP A 99 4.69 3.25 -2.01
N TYR A 100 3.49 2.73 -2.30
CA TYR A 100 2.56 3.17 -3.37
C TYR A 100 3.02 2.89 -4.81
N LEU A 101 4.27 2.46 -5.04
CA LEU A 101 4.82 2.18 -6.37
C LEU A 101 5.21 0.72 -6.54
N THR A 102 5.67 0.10 -5.46
CA THR A 102 6.03 -1.31 -5.34
C THR A 102 5.05 -1.96 -4.37
N PHE A 103 4.52 -3.11 -4.75
CA PHE A 103 3.59 -3.90 -3.94
C PHE A 103 4.22 -5.26 -3.69
N VAL A 104 4.34 -5.63 -2.42
CA VAL A 104 4.90 -6.92 -1.99
C VAL A 104 3.81 -7.69 -1.27
N LEU A 105 3.44 -8.85 -1.81
CA LEU A 105 2.42 -9.71 -1.23
C LEU A 105 3.06 -10.76 -0.33
N TYR A 106 2.54 -10.84 0.89
CA TYR A 106 2.80 -11.90 1.83
C TYR A 106 1.51 -12.66 2.13
N LYS A 107 1.60 -13.99 2.17
CA LYS A 107 0.52 -14.87 2.61
C LYS A 107 1.03 -15.81 3.68
N GLU A 108 0.33 -15.88 4.80
CA GLU A 108 0.71 -16.70 5.97
C GLU A 108 2.17 -16.44 6.41
N GLY A 109 2.56 -15.16 6.38
CA GLY A 109 3.91 -14.70 6.72
C GLY A 109 4.98 -14.85 5.62
N GLU A 110 4.70 -15.64 4.59
CA GLU A 110 5.64 -15.97 3.52
C GLU A 110 5.51 -15.04 2.31
N PHE A 111 6.65 -14.71 1.68
CA PHE A 111 6.67 -13.93 0.45
C PHE A 111 6.04 -14.73 -0.70
N VAL A 112 5.09 -14.11 -1.41
CA VAL A 112 4.43 -14.73 -2.57
C VAL A 112 4.94 -14.11 -3.87
N THR A 113 4.83 -12.79 -4.00
CA THR A 113 5.20 -12.07 -5.22
C THR A 113 5.40 -10.59 -4.95
N SER A 114 6.02 -9.88 -5.88
CA SER A 114 6.05 -8.43 -5.91
C SER A 114 5.86 -7.87 -7.32
N VAL A 115 5.32 -6.66 -7.39
CA VAL A 115 5.19 -5.91 -8.63
C VAL A 115 5.56 -4.45 -8.40
N GLN A 116 6.30 -3.87 -9.33
CA GLN A 116 6.59 -2.44 -9.37
C GLN A 116 5.85 -1.82 -10.55
N ILE A 117 4.96 -0.87 -10.27
CA ILE A 117 4.12 -0.19 -11.29
C ILE A 117 4.62 1.22 -11.63
N GLY A 118 5.47 1.79 -10.79
CA GLY A 118 6.20 3.01 -11.10
C GLY A 118 7.51 3.11 -10.33
N LYS A 119 8.30 4.12 -10.65
CA LYS A 119 9.53 4.46 -9.92
C LYS A 119 9.77 5.96 -9.91
N VAL A 120 10.49 6.45 -8.91
CA VAL A 120 10.93 7.84 -8.89
C VAL A 120 12.20 7.97 -9.75
N GLN A 121 12.17 8.90 -10.70
CA GLN A 121 13.31 9.31 -11.50
C GLN A 121 13.30 10.82 -11.67
N ASN A 122 14.42 11.49 -11.36
CA ASN A 122 14.54 12.95 -11.47
C ASN A 122 13.40 13.71 -10.76
N LYS A 123 13.07 13.30 -9.53
CA LYS A 123 11.97 13.84 -8.71
C LYS A 123 10.58 13.75 -9.37
N LYS A 124 10.36 12.76 -10.24
CA LYS A 124 9.08 12.49 -10.88
C LYS A 124 8.78 11.00 -10.80
N ILE A 125 7.51 10.67 -10.61
CA ILE A 125 7.04 9.29 -10.76
C ILE A 125 6.87 9.01 -12.25
N ILE A 126 7.50 7.93 -12.70
CA ILE A 126 7.37 7.39 -14.06
C ILE A 126 6.88 5.94 -14.01
N THR A 127 6.19 5.51 -15.06
CA THR A 127 5.68 4.14 -15.20
C THR A 127 6.84 3.14 -15.40
N SER A 128 6.66 1.90 -14.93
CA SER A 128 7.70 0.85 -14.98
C SER A 128 7.28 -0.46 -15.67
N PHE A 129 6.20 -0.46 -16.44
CA PHE A 129 5.68 -1.61 -17.19
C PHE A 129 5.31 -1.22 -18.62
#